data_AF-A0A7C8ER96-F1
#
_entry.id   AF-A0A7C8ER96-F1
#
_cell.length_a   1.000
_cell.length_b   1.000
_cell.length_c   1.000
_cell.angle_alpha   90.00
_cell.angle_beta   90.00
_cell.angle_gamma   90.00
#
_symmetry.space_group_name_H-M   'P 1'
#
loop_
_entity.id
_entity.type
_entity.pdbx_description
1 polymer ?
#
loop_
_entity_poly.entity_id
_entity_poly.type
_entity_poly.pdbx_seq_one_letter_code
_entity_poly.pdbx_strand_id
1 'polypeptide(L)' 'MPGIAFESLKQTAIFHSPLKDGNLDKQQIEVRLDPLTGHQSIFNAGLEGKTSVLFPDTDCDYLEMQAEQTRRQCFLCDGK' A
#
# COMPACT_ATOMS: atom_id res chain seq x y z
N MET A 1 30.05 14.23 5.71
CA MET A 1 28.60 14.01 5.55
C MET A 1 28.29 12.65 6.12
N PRO A 2 27.35 12.49 7.05
CA PRO A 2 26.90 11.14 7.42
C PRO A 2 26.37 10.47 6.15
N GLY A 3 26.83 9.24 5.89
CA GLY A 3 26.47 8.49 4.69
C GLY A 3 24.99 8.10 4.72
N ILE A 4 24.37 8.00 3.53
CA ILE A 4 23.03 7.44 3.38
C ILE A 4 23.07 5.98 3.83
N ALA A 5 22.35 5.64 4.90
CA ALA A 5 22.30 4.30 5.47
C ALA A 5 20.87 3.74 5.37
N PHE A 6 20.71 2.63 4.68
CA PHE A 6 19.42 1.94 4.63
C PHE A 6 19.29 1.06 5.87
N GLU A 7 18.24 1.28 6.65
CA GLU A 7 17.95 0.51 7.85
C GLU A 7 16.80 -0.45 7.59
N SER A 8 16.94 -1.69 8.08
CA SER A 8 15.82 -2.63 8.13
C SER A 8 15.80 -3.47 9.39
N LEU A 9 14.60 -3.77 9.85
CA LEU A 9 14.31 -4.60 11.02
C LEU A 9 13.42 -5.76 10.59
N LYS A 10 13.83 -6.98 10.93
CA LYS A 10 13.02 -8.18 10.74
C LYS A 10 12.29 -8.52 12.02
N GLN A 11 10.98 -8.77 11.89
CA GLN A 11 10.10 -9.17 12.97
C GLN A 11 9.36 -10.45 12.58
N THR A 12 9.04 -11.27 13.56
CA THR A 12 8.24 -12.48 13.36
C THR A 12 6.90 -12.28 14.06
N ALA A 13 5.82 -12.27 13.29
CA ALA A 13 4.46 -12.31 13.82
C ALA A 13 3.99 -13.76 13.90
N ILE A 14 3.44 -14.16 15.04
CA ILE A 14 2.86 -15.50 15.27
C ILE A 14 1.43 -15.30 15.75
N PHE A 15 0.46 -15.83 15.01
CA PHE A 15 -0.96 -15.67 15.32
C PHE A 15 -1.79 -16.82 14.75
N HIS A 16 -2.97 -17.07 15.32
CA HIS A 16 -3.93 -18.00 14.71
C HIS A 16 -4.60 -17.34 13.51
N SER A 17 -4.42 -17.90 12.32
CA SER A 17 -4.90 -17.29 11.07
C SER A 17 -6.28 -17.81 10.69
N PRO A 18 -7.31 -16.95 10.56
CA PRO A 18 -8.60 -17.34 10.02
C PRO A 18 -8.53 -17.91 8.60
N LEU A 19 -7.46 -17.57 7.86
CA LEU A 19 -7.22 -18.04 6.49
C LEU A 19 -6.55 -19.41 6.43
N LYS A 20 -6.15 -19.96 7.58
CA LYS A 20 -5.57 -21.30 7.72
C LYS A 20 -6.39 -22.13 8.71
N ASP A 21 -7.71 -21.99 8.68
CA ASP A 21 -8.65 -22.72 9.56
C ASP A 21 -8.36 -22.52 11.06
N GLY A 22 -7.87 -21.35 11.44
CA GLY A 22 -7.49 -21.03 12.82
C GLY A 22 -6.18 -21.66 13.28
N ASN A 23 -5.40 -22.29 12.40
CA ASN A 23 -4.08 -22.81 12.74
C ASN A 23 -3.07 -21.68 12.97
N LEU A 24 -2.02 -21.98 13.74
CA LEU A 24 -0.90 -21.06 13.96
C LEU A 24 -0.21 -20.76 12.62
N ASP A 25 -0.13 -19.47 12.30
CA ASP A 25 0.63 -18.93 11.20
C ASP A 25 1.81 -18.13 11.72
N LYS A 26 2.92 -18.18 10.99
CA LYS A 26 4.16 -17.48 11.30
C LYS A 26 4.57 -16.66 10.08
N GLN A 27 4.58 -15.34 10.22
CA GLN A 27 4.90 -14.42 9.14
C GLN A 27 6.17 -13.64 9.47
N GLN A 28 7.07 -13.54 8.48
CA GLN A 28 8.22 -12.63 8.54
C GLN A 28 7.80 -11.27 8.01
N ILE A 29 7.99 -10.25 8.83
CA ILE A 29 7.72 -8.86 8.50
C ILE A 29 9.06 -8.14 8.48
N GLU A 30 9.33 -7.40 7.42
CA GLU A 30 10.50 -6.54 7.32
C GLU A 30 10.04 -5.08 7.31
N VAL A 31 10.49 -4.32 8.29
CA VAL A 31 10.31 -2.87 8.36
C VAL A 31 11.56 -2.22 7.78
N ARG A 32 11.39 -1.31 6.82
CA ARG A 32 12.48 -0.60 6.16
C ARG A 32 12.31 0.90 6.38
N LEU A 33 13.41 1.61 6.60
CA LEU A 33 13.41 3.06 6.73
C LEU A 33 14.14 3.69 5.54
N ASP A 34 13.47 4.62 4.86
CA ASP A 34 14.08 5.45 3.83
C ASP A 34 14.94 6.54 4.48
N PRO A 35 16.27 6.55 4.27
CA PRO A 35 17.17 7.54 4.86
C PRO A 35 17.00 8.97 4.32
N LEU A 36 16.32 9.14 3.18
CA LEU A 36 16.12 10.46 2.57
C LEU A 36 14.86 11.15 3.09
N THR A 37 13.80 10.38 3.33
CA THR A 37 12.48 10.91 3.70
C THR A 37 12.08 10.58 5.14
N GLY A 38 12.78 9.64 5.78
CA GLY A 38 12.35 9.03 7.03
C GLY A 38 11.10 8.15 6.87
N HIS A 39 10.67 7.86 5.63
CA HIS A 39 9.48 7.06 5.37
C HIS A 39 9.70 5.61 5.79
N GLN A 40 8.73 5.05 6.51
CA GLN A 40 8.73 3.65 6.90
C GLN A 40 7.91 2.82 5.91
N SER A 41 8.54 1.82 5.31
CA SER A 41 7.86 0.82 4.47
C SER A 41 7.82 -0.53 5.16
N ILE A 42 6.74 -1.28 4.96
CA ILE A 42 6.55 -2.61 5.55
C ILE A 42 6.44 -3.63 4.42
N PHE A 43 7.29 -4.64 4.46
CA PHE A 43 7.25 -5.79 3.58
C PHE A 43 6.78 -7.02 4.35
N ASN A 44 5.70 -7.65 3.88
CA ASN A 44 5.20 -8.91 4.41
C ASN A 44 4.64 -9.75 3.25
N ALA A 45 5.34 -10.83 2.88
CA ALA A 45 4.91 -11.73 1.81
C ALA A 45 3.54 -12.38 2.09
N GLY A 46 3.14 -12.52 3.36
CA GLY A 46 1.82 -13.00 3.75
C GLY A 46 0.66 -12.08 3.36
N LEU A 47 0.94 -10.89 2.82
CA LEU A 47 -0.06 -9.96 2.29
C LEU A 47 -0.20 -10.01 0.76
N GLU A 48 0.64 -10.75 0.04
CA GLU A 48 0.64 -10.77 -1.44
C GLU A 48 -0.75 -11.09 -2.01
N GLY A 49 -1.37 -12.18 -1.53
CA GLY A 49 -2.74 -12.57 -1.92
C GLY A 49 -3.87 -11.68 -1.36
N LYS A 50 -3.55 -10.67 -0.54
CA LYS A 50 -4.50 -9.70 0.02
C LYS A 50 -4.39 -8.33 -0.64
N THR A 51 -3.39 -8.13 -1.50
CA THR A 51 -3.15 -6.85 -2.18
C THR A 51 -4.41 -6.40 -2.91
N SER A 52 -5.05 -7.27 -3.68
CA SER A 52 -6.26 -6.95 -4.44
C SER A 52 -7.50 -6.67 -3.56
N VAL A 53 -7.50 -7.08 -2.29
CA VAL A 53 -8.62 -6.83 -1.36
C VAL A 53 -8.40 -5.53 -0.58
N LEU A 54 -7.17 -5.29 -0.12
CA LEU A 54 -6.82 -4.10 0.67
C LEU A 54 -6.50 -2.88 -0.21
N PHE A 55 -6.01 -3.13 -1.41
CA PHE A 55 -5.61 -2.16 -2.43
C PHE A 55 -6.21 -2.60 -3.77
N PRO A 56 -7.55 -2.57 -3.91
CA PRO A 56 -8.18 -2.91 -5.17
C PRO A 56 -7.69 -2.01 -6.28
N ASP A 57 -7.76 -2.50 -7.52
CA ASP A 57 -7.48 -1.70 -8.69
C ASP A 57 -8.36 -0.44 -8.68
N THR A 58 -7.79 0.65 -9.17
CA THR A 58 -8.52 1.90 -9.33
C THR A 58 -9.74 1.67 -10.21
N ASP A 59 -10.91 2.07 -9.74
CA ASP A 59 -12.14 2.06 -10.52
C ASP A 59 -12.08 3.15 -11.60
N CYS A 60 -11.55 2.78 -12.77
CA CYS A 60 -11.39 3.69 -13.89
C CYS A 60 -12.74 4.19 -14.44
N ASP A 61 -13.78 3.36 -14.41
CA ASP A 61 -15.11 3.73 -14.91
C ASP A 61 -15.73 4.80 -14.00
N TYR A 62 -15.62 4.62 -12.68
CA TYR A 62 -16.06 5.64 -11.72
C TYR A 62 -15.24 6.93 -11.84
N LEU A 63 -13.92 6.83 -12.03
CA LEU A 63 -13.07 7.99 -12.27
C LEU A 63 -13.49 8.78 -13.52
N GLU A 64 -13.75 8.10 -14.64
CA GLU A 64 -14.21 8.73 -15.88
C GLU A 64 -15.58 9.39 -15.69
N MET A 65 -16.51 8.71 -15.02
CA MET A 65 -17.82 9.26 -14.67
C MET A 65 -17.69 10.55 -13.84
N GLN A 66 -16.83 10.55 -12.82
CA GLN A 66 -16.60 11.73 -11.97
C GLN A 66 -15.94 12.87 -12.75
N ALA A 67 -14.99 12.56 -13.63
CA ALA A 67 -14.35 13.55 -14.49
C ALA A 67 -15.37 14.24 -15.39
N GLU A 68 -16.28 13.48 -16.02
CA GLU A 68 -17.30 14.05 -16.91
C GLU A 68 -18.36 14.86 -16.14
N GLN A 69 -18.82 14.35 -14.99
CA GLN A 69 -19.79 15.06 -14.14
C GLN A 69 -19.28 16.43 -13.65
N THR A 70 -17.99 16.52 -13.36
CA THR A 70 -17.36 17.74 -12.86
C THR A 70 -16.75 18.63 -13.94
N ARG A 71 -16.68 18.15 -15.19
CA ARG A 71 -16.03 18.83 -16.34
C ARG A 71 -16.48 20.29 -16.50
N ARG A 72 -17.78 20.56 -16.42
CA ARG A 72 -18.35 21.91 -16.59
C ARG A 72 -17.82 22.95 -15.59
N GLN A 73 -17.35 22.49 -14.42
CA GLN A 73 -16.83 23.30 -13.31
C GLN A 73 -15.29 23.39 -13.31
N CYS A 74 -14.62 22.60 -14.14
CA CYS A 74 -13.16 22.60 -14.26
C CYS A 74 -12.69 23.87 -14.99
N PHE A 75 -11.97 24.73 -14.28
CA PHE A 75 -11.40 25.98 -14.83
C PHE A 75 -10.20 25.75 -15.75
N LEU A 76 -9.67 24.53 -15.82
CA LEU A 76 -8.61 24.14 -16.77
C LEU A 76 -9.18 23.44 -18.01
N CYS A 77 -10.47 23.17 -18.03
CA CYS A 77 -11.14 22.40 -19.08
C CYS A 77 -11.88 23.34 -20.03
N ASP A 78 -11.95 22.92 -21.30
CA ASP A 78 -12.77 23.56 -22.35
C ASP A 78 -12.46 25.06 -22.57
N GLY A 79 -11.20 25.46 -22.33
CA GLY A 79 -10.70 26.81 -22.62
C GLY A 79 -11.21 27.92 -21.69
N LYS A 80 -11.69 27.56 -20.49
CA LYS A 80 -12.06 28.50 -19.43
C LYS A 80 -10.86 29.02 -18.65
#